data_AF-A0A0T6AE22-F1
#
_entry.id   AF-A0A0T6AE22-F1
#
_cell.length_a   1.000
_cell.length_b   1.000
_cell.length_c   1.000
_cell.angle_alpha   90.00
_cell.angle_beta   90.00
_cell.angle_gamma   90.00
#
_symmetry.space_group_name_H-M   'P 1'
#
loop_
_entity.id
_entity.type
_entity.pdbx_description
1 polymer ?
#
loop_
_entity_poly.entity_id
_entity_poly.type
_entity_poly.pdbx_seq_one_letter_code
_entity_poly.pdbx_strand_id
1 'polypeptide(L)'
;MVKELKTDPVNGTSYQAMADFARSKGYLVEARTEMTLDDIRDFIDKGVPVIVLIQAWAESPVDYSRDWEDGHYVVAVGYDRDAVYFMDPSTLGNYTYLPNQEFLDRWHDEDKGVKLDRFGLIIKREKRENNYDPDNIFRIR
;
A
#
# COMPACT_ATOMS: atom_id res chain seq x y z
N MET A 1 -14.45 10.21 7.51
CA MET A 1 -13.64 9.23 6.74
C MET A 1 -14.46 8.09 6.15
N VAL A 2 -14.98 7.12 6.93
CA VAL A 2 -15.74 5.96 6.37
C VAL A 2 -16.90 6.38 5.44
N LYS A 3 -17.69 7.38 5.86
CA LYS A 3 -18.77 7.94 5.04
C LYS A 3 -18.27 8.66 3.77
N GLU A 4 -17.09 9.27 3.82
CA GLU A 4 -16.48 9.97 2.67
C GLU A 4 -15.90 8.97 1.66
N LEU A 5 -15.41 7.83 2.14
CA LEU A 5 -14.87 6.73 1.34
C LEU A 5 -15.96 5.82 0.75
N LYS A 6 -17.23 6.01 1.14
CA LYS A 6 -18.37 5.21 0.69
C LYS A 6 -18.13 3.71 0.90
N THR A 7 -17.51 3.36 2.03
CA THR A 7 -17.25 1.97 2.42
C THR A 7 -18.54 1.17 2.39
N ASP A 8 -18.52 0.07 1.66
CA ASP A 8 -19.61 -0.89 1.62
C ASP A 8 -19.46 -1.86 2.80
N PRO A 9 -20.52 -2.13 3.58
CA PRO A 9 -20.44 -3.05 4.71
C PRO A 9 -20.10 -4.50 4.34
N VAL A 10 -20.31 -4.89 3.07
CA VAL A 10 -20.08 -6.25 2.58
C VAL A 10 -18.75 -6.34 1.84
N ASN A 11 -18.45 -5.39 0.96
CA ASN A 11 -17.31 -5.43 0.04
C ASN A 11 -16.15 -4.51 0.46
N GLY A 12 -16.24 -3.83 1.62
CA GLY A 12 -15.20 -2.96 2.11
C GLY A 12 -15.04 -1.65 1.33
N THR A 13 -13.80 -1.17 1.19
CA THR A 13 -13.50 0.11 0.53
C THR A 13 -12.70 -0.10 -0.74
N SER A 14 -13.25 0.36 -1.85
CA SER A 14 -12.64 0.31 -3.18
C SER A 14 -11.41 1.23 -3.28
N TYR A 15 -10.37 0.80 -3.99
CA TYR A 15 -9.11 1.56 -4.08
C TYR A 15 -9.29 2.90 -4.79
N GLN A 16 -10.21 2.98 -5.77
CA GLN A 16 -10.54 4.22 -6.46
C GLN A 16 -11.14 5.24 -5.49
N ALA A 17 -11.98 4.80 -4.54
CA ALA A 17 -12.55 5.69 -3.54
C ALA A 17 -11.48 6.25 -2.59
N MET A 18 -10.51 5.43 -2.19
CA MET A 18 -9.35 5.90 -1.42
C MET A 18 -8.50 6.89 -2.22
N ALA A 19 -8.26 6.58 -3.49
CA ALA A 19 -7.47 7.44 -4.37
C ALA A 19 -8.13 8.81 -4.59
N ASP A 20 -9.43 8.83 -4.88
CA ASP A 20 -10.20 10.07 -5.09
C ASP A 20 -10.30 10.89 -3.80
N PHE A 21 -10.48 10.22 -2.66
CA PHE A 21 -10.45 10.89 -1.37
C PHE A 21 -9.08 11.54 -1.12
N ALA A 22 -7.98 10.82 -1.30
CA ALA A 22 -6.65 11.37 -1.11
C ALA A 22 -6.35 12.53 -2.08
N ARG A 23 -6.75 12.43 -3.36
CA ARG A 23 -6.68 13.54 -4.32
C ARG A 23 -7.48 14.75 -3.86
N SER A 24 -8.68 14.54 -3.32
CA SER A 24 -9.51 15.64 -2.78
C SER A 24 -8.87 16.39 -1.61
N LYS A 25 -7.91 15.75 -0.91
CA LYS A 25 -7.12 16.36 0.16
C LYS A 25 -5.80 16.97 -0.33
N GLY A 26 -5.56 17.02 -1.64
CA GLY A 26 -4.38 17.63 -2.27
C GLY A 26 -3.13 16.73 -2.29
N TYR A 27 -3.30 15.42 -2.17
CA TYR A 27 -2.20 14.47 -2.39
C TYR A 27 -2.09 14.07 -3.86
N LEU A 28 -0.87 13.80 -4.30
CA LEU A 28 -0.61 13.07 -5.53
C LEU A 28 -0.87 11.59 -5.28
N VAL A 29 -1.64 10.96 -6.17
CA VAL A 29 -2.02 9.56 -6.02
C VAL A 29 -1.79 8.81 -7.32
N GLU A 30 -1.05 7.72 -7.20
CA GLU A 30 -0.70 6.81 -8.26
C GLU A 30 -1.12 5.39 -7.87
N ALA A 31 -1.86 4.71 -8.74
CA ALA A 31 -2.22 3.31 -8.58
C ALA A 31 -1.52 2.51 -9.67
N ARG A 32 -0.88 1.40 -9.28
CA ARG A 32 -0.14 0.50 -10.17
C ARG A 32 -0.57 -0.94 -9.94
N THR A 33 -0.47 -1.75 -10.98
CA THR A 33 -0.57 -3.21 -10.93
C THR A 33 0.73 -3.80 -11.50
N GLU A 34 0.91 -5.11 -11.36
CA GLU A 34 2.10 -5.83 -11.85
C GLU A 34 3.42 -5.30 -11.26
N MET A 35 3.37 -4.70 -10.08
CA MET A 35 4.57 -4.23 -9.40
C MET A 35 5.46 -5.41 -8.98
N THR A 36 6.75 -5.15 -8.88
CA THR A 36 7.75 -6.09 -8.39
C THR A 36 8.11 -5.82 -6.93
N LEU A 37 8.79 -6.77 -6.28
CA LEU A 37 9.40 -6.52 -4.98
C LEU A 37 10.36 -5.33 -5.03
N ASP A 38 11.10 -5.18 -6.13
CA ASP A 38 12.04 -4.08 -6.30
C ASP A 38 11.32 -2.74 -6.42
N ASP A 39 10.13 -2.68 -7.05
CA ASP A 39 9.32 -1.47 -7.02
C ASP A 39 8.91 -1.07 -5.59
N ILE A 40 8.51 -2.05 -4.76
CA ILE A 40 8.15 -1.80 -3.36
C ILE A 40 9.36 -1.27 -2.58
N ARG A 41 10.52 -1.93 -2.73
CA ARG A 41 11.79 -1.51 -2.10
C ARG A 41 12.18 -0.10 -2.52
N ASP A 42 12.11 0.19 -3.81
CA ASP A 42 12.41 1.49 -4.38
C ASP A 42 11.54 2.62 -3.80
N PHE A 43 10.25 2.35 -3.56
CA PHE A 43 9.36 3.33 -2.93
C PHE A 43 9.72 3.52 -1.45
N ILE A 44 9.96 2.43 -0.72
CA ILE A 44 10.36 2.47 0.69
C ILE A 44 11.67 3.23 0.87
N ASP A 45 12.68 2.98 0.03
CA ASP A 45 13.98 3.67 0.06
C ASP A 45 13.85 5.18 -0.19
N LYS A 46 12.83 5.59 -0.96
CA LYS A 46 12.49 7.00 -1.19
C LYS A 46 11.66 7.60 -0.04
N GLY A 47 11.43 6.86 1.03
CA GLY A 47 10.59 7.25 2.17
C GLY A 47 9.10 7.31 1.83
N VAL A 48 8.67 6.58 0.80
CA VAL A 48 7.28 6.56 0.33
C VAL A 48 6.67 5.19 0.63
N PRO A 49 5.81 5.06 1.65
CA PRO A 49 5.12 3.80 1.92
C PRO A 49 4.09 3.49 0.82
N VAL A 50 3.81 2.20 0.62
CA VAL A 50 2.88 1.73 -0.42
C VAL A 50 1.73 0.99 0.24
N ILE A 51 0.49 1.40 -0.05
CA ILE A 51 -0.68 0.61 0.33
C ILE A 51 -0.82 -0.52 -0.69
N VAL A 52 -0.80 -1.77 -0.25
CA VAL A 52 -0.95 -2.95 -1.11
C VAL A 52 -2.19 -3.75 -0.71
N LEU A 53 -2.66 -4.58 -1.62
CA LEU A 53 -3.73 -5.56 -1.41
C LEU A 53 -3.12 -6.95 -1.31
N ILE A 54 -3.46 -7.69 -0.26
CA ILE A 54 -3.03 -9.08 -0.09
C ILE A 54 -4.20 -9.96 0.30
N GLN A 55 -4.13 -11.25 -0.01
CA GLN A 55 -4.99 -12.25 0.64
C GLN A 55 -4.46 -12.57 2.04
N ALA A 56 -5.29 -12.37 3.07
CA ALA A 56 -4.90 -12.57 4.46
C ALA A 56 -6.11 -12.76 5.39
N TRP A 57 -5.87 -13.31 6.59
CA TRP A 57 -6.86 -13.39 7.67
C TRP A 57 -8.10 -14.26 7.40
N ALA A 58 -8.00 -15.19 6.44
CA ALA A 58 -8.99 -16.25 6.23
C ALA A 58 -9.45 -16.93 7.52
N GLU A 59 -10.76 -17.15 7.66
CA GLU A 59 -11.36 -17.81 8.84
C GLU A 59 -10.98 -19.30 8.95
N SER A 60 -10.51 -19.90 7.87
CA SER A 60 -10.06 -21.29 7.80
C SER A 60 -8.80 -21.43 6.96
N PRO A 61 -8.01 -22.51 7.11
CA PRO A 61 -6.79 -22.69 6.33
C PRO A 61 -7.07 -22.76 4.82
N VAL A 62 -6.42 -21.89 4.05
CA VAL A 62 -6.53 -21.79 2.58
C VAL A 62 -5.15 -21.73 1.93
N ASP A 63 -5.10 -22.03 0.64
CA ASP A 63 -3.95 -21.73 -0.21
C ASP A 63 -4.11 -20.32 -0.77
N TYR A 64 -3.46 -19.35 -0.13
CA TYR A 64 -3.60 -17.95 -0.51
C TYR A 64 -3.18 -17.64 -1.95
N SER A 65 -2.31 -18.45 -2.57
CA SER A 65 -1.93 -18.30 -3.99
C SER A 65 -3.08 -18.50 -4.96
N ARG A 66 -4.18 -19.08 -4.48
CA ARG A 66 -5.40 -19.39 -5.24
C ARG A 66 -6.65 -18.76 -4.65
N ASP A 67 -6.51 -18.09 -3.52
CA ASP A 67 -7.59 -17.43 -2.81
C ASP A 67 -7.85 -16.04 -3.41
N TRP A 68 -9.12 -15.63 -3.41
CA TRP A 68 -9.58 -14.32 -3.91
C TRP A 68 -10.72 -13.76 -3.04
N GLU A 69 -11.00 -14.39 -1.89
CA GLU A 69 -12.17 -14.08 -1.07
C GLU A 69 -11.77 -13.37 0.24
N ASP A 70 -10.49 -13.40 0.63
CA ASP A 70 -9.96 -12.86 1.88
C ASP A 70 -9.04 -11.64 1.65
N GLY A 71 -9.52 -10.71 0.82
CA GLY A 71 -8.81 -9.48 0.46
C GLY A 71 -8.57 -8.54 1.64
N HIS A 72 -7.35 -8.02 1.76
CA HIS A 72 -6.93 -7.19 2.89
C HIS A 72 -5.92 -6.10 2.49
N TYR A 73 -6.14 -4.87 2.96
CA TYR A 73 -5.20 -3.78 2.74
C TYR A 73 -4.15 -3.73 3.85
N VAL A 74 -2.88 -3.63 3.45
CA VAL A 74 -1.74 -3.37 4.37
C VAL A 74 -0.84 -2.28 3.81
N VAL A 75 -0.03 -1.65 4.67
CA VAL A 75 0.91 -0.61 4.24
C VAL A 75 2.34 -1.15 4.31
N ALA A 76 2.98 -1.37 3.16
CA ALA A 76 4.39 -1.71 3.08
C ALA A 76 5.25 -0.50 3.50
N VAL A 77 6.08 -0.69 4.52
CA VAL A 77 6.85 0.40 5.18
C VAL A 77 8.33 0.10 5.35
N GLY A 78 8.75 -1.15 5.19
CA GLY A 78 10.13 -1.58 5.38
C GLY A 78 10.37 -2.92 4.72
N TYR A 79 11.63 -3.31 4.65
CA TYR A 79 12.03 -4.64 4.18
C TYR A 79 13.42 -4.98 4.70
N ASP A 80 13.75 -6.27 4.66
CA ASP A 80 15.12 -6.75 4.70
C ASP A 80 15.39 -7.64 3.46
N ARG A 81 16.47 -8.42 3.50
CA ARG A 81 16.81 -9.32 2.39
C ARG A 81 15.70 -10.35 2.10
N ASP A 82 15.01 -10.80 3.14
CA ASP A 82 14.19 -12.01 3.12
C ASP A 82 12.68 -11.71 3.24
N ALA A 83 12.28 -10.52 3.73
CA ALA A 83 10.89 -10.17 4.00
C ALA A 83 10.54 -8.70 3.74
N VAL A 84 9.24 -8.45 3.55
CA VAL A 84 8.64 -7.10 3.56
C VAL A 84 7.89 -6.90 4.88
N TYR A 85 7.98 -5.69 5.42
CA TYR A 85 7.35 -5.28 6.67
C TYR A 85 6.16 -4.37 6.43
N PHE A 86 5.09 -4.58 7.18
CA PHE A 86 3.82 -3.91 7.00
C PHE A 86 3.31 -3.28 8.29
N MET A 87 2.59 -2.16 8.14
CA MET A 87 1.58 -1.76 9.11
C MET A 87 0.25 -2.38 8.67
N ASP A 88 -0.27 -3.26 9.51
CA ASP A 88 -1.51 -3.97 9.27
C ASP A 88 -2.63 -3.38 10.18
N PRO A 89 -3.73 -2.84 9.62
CA PRO A 89 -4.82 -2.30 10.42
C PRO A 89 -5.51 -3.35 11.33
N SER A 90 -5.36 -4.65 11.04
CA SER A 90 -5.87 -5.75 11.86
C SER A 90 -4.92 -6.16 13.00
N THR A 91 -3.69 -5.63 13.01
CA THR A 91 -2.69 -5.93 14.04
C THR A 91 -2.36 -4.66 14.85
N LEU A 92 -2.83 -4.61 16.11
CA LEU A 92 -2.62 -3.45 16.97
C LEU A 92 -1.18 -3.39 17.53
N GLY A 93 -0.55 -2.23 17.38
CA GLY A 93 0.67 -1.84 18.10
C GLY A 93 1.97 -2.52 17.67
N ASN A 94 1.96 -3.27 16.56
CA ASN A 94 3.14 -3.97 16.06
C ASN A 94 3.24 -3.88 14.53
N TYR A 95 4.46 -4.01 14.01
CA TYR A 95 4.68 -4.28 12.58
C TYR A 95 4.46 -5.77 12.32
N THR A 96 3.89 -6.10 11.16
CA THR A 96 3.80 -7.46 10.64
C THR A 96 4.80 -7.65 9.51
N TYR A 97 5.06 -8.90 9.12
CA TYR A 97 5.95 -9.19 8.00
C TYR A 97 5.47 -10.40 7.22
N LEU A 98 5.85 -10.45 5.94
CA LEU A 98 5.74 -11.64 5.11
C LEU A 98 7.10 -11.90 4.46
N PRO A 99 7.61 -13.16 4.47
CA PRO A 99 8.71 -13.57 3.60
C PRO A 99 8.42 -13.22 2.14
N ASN A 100 9.45 -12.89 1.37
CA ASN A 100 9.32 -12.39 0.00
C ASN A 100 8.43 -13.28 -0.88
N GLN A 101 8.60 -14.61 -0.83
CA GLN A 101 7.80 -15.53 -1.62
C GLN A 101 6.34 -15.57 -1.14
N GLU A 102 6.12 -15.62 0.17
CA GLU A 102 4.78 -15.63 0.74
C GLU A 102 4.03 -14.32 0.46
N PHE A 103 4.72 -13.19 0.43
CA PHE A 103 4.12 -11.93 -0.02
C PHE A 103 3.72 -12.03 -1.49
N LEU A 104 4.60 -12.50 -2.38
CA LEU A 104 4.28 -12.66 -3.80
C LEU A 104 3.08 -13.60 -4.04
N ASP A 105 3.00 -14.68 -3.27
CA ASP A 105 1.90 -15.64 -3.35
C ASP A 105 0.57 -15.06 -2.83
N ARG A 106 0.60 -13.98 -2.06
CA ARG A 106 -0.58 -13.33 -1.49
C ARG A 106 -0.96 -12.03 -2.19
N TRP A 107 -0.09 -11.47 -3.03
CA TRP A 107 -0.18 -10.11 -3.53
C TRP A 107 -1.10 -10.00 -4.75
N HIS A 108 -2.38 -10.27 -4.53
CA HIS A 108 -3.45 -10.13 -5.49
C HIS A 108 -4.78 -9.97 -4.77
N ASP A 109 -5.75 -9.35 -5.44
CA ASP A 109 -7.13 -9.24 -4.97
C ASP A 109 -8.07 -8.83 -6.11
N GLU A 110 -9.37 -8.67 -5.84
CA GLU A 110 -10.36 -8.17 -6.77
C GLU A 110 -11.09 -6.93 -6.22
N ASP A 111 -11.25 -5.88 -7.03
CA ASP A 111 -12.16 -4.77 -6.75
C ASP A 111 -13.24 -4.69 -7.82
N LYS A 112 -14.48 -5.07 -7.46
CA LYS A 112 -15.66 -5.02 -8.34
C LYS A 112 -15.48 -5.75 -9.68
N GLY A 113 -14.98 -6.98 -9.65
CA GLY A 113 -14.74 -7.78 -10.87
C GLY A 113 -13.46 -7.44 -11.61
N VAL A 114 -12.67 -6.46 -11.13
CA VAL A 114 -11.36 -6.14 -11.69
C VAL A 114 -10.28 -6.81 -10.85
N LYS A 115 -9.57 -7.76 -11.45
CA LYS A 115 -8.40 -8.37 -10.82
C LYS A 115 -7.25 -7.39 -10.70
N LEU A 116 -6.63 -7.37 -9.53
CA LEU A 116 -5.57 -6.48 -9.13
C LEU A 116 -4.36 -7.31 -8.69
N ASP A 117 -3.64 -7.84 -9.68
CA ASP A 117 -2.39 -8.54 -9.44
C ASP A 117 -1.27 -7.55 -9.11
N ARG A 118 -0.56 -7.82 -8.01
CA ARG A 118 0.58 -7.05 -7.51
C ARG A 118 0.32 -5.55 -7.47
N PHE A 119 -0.79 -5.20 -6.84
CA PHE A 119 -1.31 -3.84 -6.74
C PHE A 119 -0.58 -2.99 -5.70
N GLY A 120 -0.31 -1.74 -6.06
CA GLY A 120 0.17 -0.72 -5.13
C GLY A 120 -0.52 0.62 -5.33
N LEU A 121 -0.96 1.23 -4.23
CA LEU A 121 -1.48 2.59 -4.17
C LEU A 121 -0.47 3.47 -3.44
N ILE A 122 0.11 4.40 -4.19
CA ILE A 122 1.11 5.36 -3.72
C ILE A 122 0.44 6.70 -3.51
N ILE A 123 0.54 7.22 -2.29
CA ILE A 123 0.00 8.52 -1.90
C ILE A 123 1.16 9.38 -1.39
N LYS A 124 1.48 10.45 -2.11
CA LYS A 124 2.59 11.36 -1.77
C LYS A 124 2.14 12.81 -1.83
N ARG A 125 2.82 13.69 -1.10
CA ARG A 125 2.67 15.13 -1.31
C ARG A 125 3.62 15.57 -2.42
N GLU A 126 3.24 16.62 -3.15
CA GLU A 126 4.24 17.37 -3.93
C GLU A 126 5.36 17.82 -3.00
N LYS A 127 6.60 17.70 -3.49
CA LYS A 127 7.77 18.26 -2.81
C LYS A 127 7.53 19.77 -2.73
N ARG A 128 7.29 20.29 -1.51
CA ARG A 128 7.15 21.74 -1.34
C ARG A 128 8.51 22.36 -1.64
N GLU A 129 8.59 23.22 -2.65
CA GLU A 129 9.81 23.95 -3.03
C GLU A 129 10.38 24.81 -1.89
N ASN A 130 9.59 25.08 -0.85
CA ASN A 130 9.97 25.90 0.30
C ASN A 130 10.50 25.09 1.51
N ASN A 131 10.77 23.79 1.36
CA ASN A 131 11.45 23.04 2.41
C ASN A 131 12.96 23.33 2.37
N TYR A 132 13.57 23.40 3.56
CA TYR A 132 15.02 23.49 3.70
C TYR A 132 15.69 22.40 2.85
N ASP A 133 16.50 22.85 1.88
CA ASP A 133 17.30 22.00 1.01
C ASP A 133 18.74 22.01 1.52
N PRO A 134 19.19 20.97 2.24
CA PRO A 134 20.53 20.94 2.82
C PRO A 134 21.64 20.95 1.75
N ASP A 135 21.31 20.55 0.52
CA ASP A 135 22.25 20.50 -0.60
C ASP A 135 22.33 21.84 -1.36
N ASN A 136 21.47 22.81 -1.00
CA ASN A 136 21.35 24.09 -1.71
C ASN A 136 21.38 25.29 -0.74
N ILE A 137 22.49 25.44 -0.01
CA ILE A 137 22.68 26.50 0.99
C ILE A 137 23.69 27.53 0.46
N PHE A 138 23.26 28.79 0.36
CA PHE A 138 24.14 29.91 0.05
C PHE A 138 24.42 30.76 1.31
N ARG A 139 25.66 31.24 1.46
CA ARG A 139 26.04 32.20 2.50
C ARG A 139 25.39 33.56 2.22
N ILE A 140 24.63 34.10 3.18
CA ILE A 140 24.12 35.47 3.13
C ILE A 140 25.31 36.45 3.06
N ARG A 141 25.27 37.37 2.10
CA ARG A 141 26.25 38.45 1.92
C ARG A 141 25.78 39.73 2.59
#